data_AF-A0A2V9G7M3-F1
#
_entry.id   AF-A0A2V9G7M3-F1
#
_cell.length_a   1.000
_cell.length_b   1.000
_cell.length_c   1.000
_cell.angle_alpha   90.00
_cell.angle_beta   90.00
_cell.angle_gamma   90.00
#
_symmetry.space_group_name_H-M   'P 1'
#
loop_
_entity.id
_entity.type
_entity.pdbx_description
1 polymer ?
#
loop_
_entity_poly.entity_id
_entity_poly.type
_entity_poly.pdbx_seq_one_letter_code
_entity_poly.pdbx_strand_id
1 'polypeptide(L)'
;MKAELRRGIRHYFCLIASLLSAGASCKAQQPEGPQTAAPSLVAPKPAPAQQIGPSERITVPAGTRVGVVLQNGISTHSAKPGDSVYLQTSFPITQ
;
A
#
# COMPACT_ATOMS: atom_id res chain seq x y z
N MET A 1 30.29 7.21 61.72
CA MET A 1 28.96 7.46 61.09
C MET A 1 29.02 8.13 59.71
N LYS A 2 29.93 9.08 59.43
CA LYS A 2 29.97 9.83 58.15
C LYS A 2 30.45 9.03 56.91
N ALA A 3 31.15 7.90 57.08
CA ALA A 3 31.69 7.10 55.98
C ALA A 3 30.63 6.22 55.29
N GLU A 4 29.71 5.65 56.07
CA GLU A 4 28.61 4.80 55.57
C GLU A 4 27.61 5.61 54.73
N LEU A 5 27.36 6.87 55.10
CA LEU A 5 26.50 7.78 54.34
C LEU A 5 27.09 8.11 52.96
N ARG A 6 28.42 8.31 52.88
CA ARG A 6 29.12 8.53 51.60
C ARG A 6 29.14 7.28 50.73
N ARG A 7 29.16 6.09 51.33
CA ARG A 7 29.08 4.82 50.59
C ARG A 7 27.70 4.64 49.98
N GLY A 8 26.62 4.90 50.75
CA GLY A 8 25.24 4.87 50.24
C GLY A 8 24.98 5.86 49.11
N ILE A 9 25.44 7.11 49.25
CA ILE A 9 25.28 8.15 48.21
C ILE A 9 26.00 7.77 46.91
N ARG A 10 27.19 7.14 46.99
CA ARG A 10 27.91 6.66 45.81
C ARG A 10 27.18 5.52 45.10
N HIS A 11 26.57 4.60 45.86
CA HIS A 11 25.78 3.50 45.28
C HIS A 11 24.50 4.03 44.63
N TYR A 12 23.83 4.99 45.29
CA TYR A 12 22.65 5.64 44.73
C TYR A 12 22.96 6.41 43.45
N PHE A 13 24.11 7.10 43.41
CA PHE A 13 24.60 7.79 42.22
C PHE A 13 24.93 6.81 41.08
N CYS A 14 25.56 5.67 41.37
CA CYS A 14 25.80 4.62 40.39
C CYS A 14 24.51 3.95 39.88
N LEU A 15 23.51 3.73 40.75
CA LEU A 15 22.21 3.15 40.35
C LEU A 15 21.39 4.12 39.49
N ILE A 16 21.40 5.42 39.79
CA ILE A 16 20.76 6.44 38.93
C ILE A 16 21.47 6.52 37.58
N ALA A 17 22.81 6.50 37.57
CA ALA A 17 23.58 6.54 36.32
C ALA A 17 23.32 5.30 35.44
N SER A 18 23.15 4.11 36.03
CA SER A 18 22.83 2.90 35.25
C SER A 18 21.39 2.90 34.73
N LEU A 19 20.43 3.43 35.49
CA LEU A 19 19.04 3.57 35.01
C LEU A 19 18.94 4.58 33.85
N LEU A 20 19.74 5.65 33.85
CA LEU A 20 19.71 6.68 32.81
C LEU A 20 20.32 6.19 31.47
N SER A 21 21.27 5.25 31.52
CA SER A 21 21.91 4.71 30.31
C SER A 21 21.06 3.69 29.55
N ALA A 22 20.00 3.14 30.15
CA ALA A 22 19.14 2.12 29.53
C ALA A 22 18.07 2.69 28.56
N GLY A 23 17.90 4.02 28.50
CA GLY A 23 16.93 4.70 27.62
C GLY A 23 17.41 5.00 26.20
N ALA A 24 18.68 4.73 25.87
CA ALA A 24 19.29 5.17 24.60
C ALA A 24 19.37 4.09 23.49
N SER A 25 18.57 3.02 23.59
CA SER A 25 18.47 2.00 22.52
C SER A 25 17.07 1.94 21.91
N CYS A 26 16.50 3.11 21.60
CA CYS A 26 15.55 3.18 20.50
C CYS A 26 16.38 3.23 19.22
N LYS A 27 16.55 2.07 18.56
CA LYS A 27 16.87 2.04 17.12
C LYS A 27 15.70 2.69 16.39
N ALA A 28 15.70 4.02 16.31
CA ALA A 28 14.88 4.74 15.35
C ALA A 28 15.28 4.19 13.98
N GLN A 29 14.31 3.63 13.25
CA GLN A 29 14.47 3.36 11.84
C GLN A 29 14.84 4.68 11.18
N GLN A 30 16.12 4.80 10.83
CA GLN A 30 16.59 5.87 9.96
C GLN A 30 15.74 5.75 8.69
N PRO A 31 15.09 6.83 8.21
CA PRO A 31 14.53 6.82 6.88
C PRO A 31 15.66 6.44 5.93
N GLU A 32 15.51 5.31 5.26
CA GLU A 32 16.32 4.94 4.11
C GLU A 32 16.43 6.21 3.25
N GLY A 33 17.66 6.65 2.95
CA GLY A 33 17.90 7.77 2.04
C GLY A 33 17.13 7.55 0.73
N PRO A 34 16.96 8.59 -0.11
CA PRO A 34 15.98 8.64 -1.19
C PRO A 34 15.80 7.29 -1.85
N GLN A 35 14.66 6.64 -1.56
CA GLN A 35 14.32 5.38 -2.18
C GLN A 35 14.47 5.58 -3.68
N THR A 36 15.38 4.79 -4.23
CA THR A 36 15.64 4.57 -5.64
C THR A 36 14.40 4.87 -6.46
N ALA A 37 14.58 5.74 -7.47
CA ALA A 37 13.66 6.05 -8.55
C ALA A 37 12.41 5.19 -8.53
N ALA A 38 11.25 5.81 -8.27
CA ALA A 38 9.95 5.19 -8.45
C ALA A 38 10.00 4.33 -9.72
N PRO A 39 9.58 3.04 -9.69
CA PRO A 39 9.47 2.29 -10.92
C PRO A 39 8.63 3.14 -11.86
N SER A 40 9.26 3.57 -12.95
CA SER A 40 8.60 4.39 -13.96
C SER A 40 7.32 3.65 -14.30
N LEU A 41 6.17 4.28 -14.02
CA LEU A 41 4.89 3.78 -14.47
C LEU A 41 5.00 3.75 -15.99
N VAL A 42 5.35 2.58 -16.52
CA VAL A 42 5.34 2.33 -17.95
C VAL A 42 3.90 2.61 -18.34
N ALA A 43 3.68 3.76 -18.97
CA ALA A 43 2.40 4.10 -19.54
C ALA A 43 1.97 2.89 -20.37
N PRO A 44 0.78 2.32 -20.14
CA PRO A 44 0.34 1.15 -20.89
C PRO A 44 0.45 1.52 -22.36
N LYS A 45 1.35 0.83 -23.07
CA LYS A 45 1.51 0.99 -24.51
C LYS A 45 0.13 0.77 -25.11
N PRO A 46 -0.43 1.74 -25.86
CA PRO A 46 -1.68 1.52 -26.54
C PRO A 46 -1.55 0.23 -27.36
N ALA A 47 -2.34 -0.77 -27.00
CA ALA A 47 -2.44 -1.96 -27.82
C ALA A 47 -2.85 -1.50 -29.24
N PRO A 48 -2.28 -2.08 -30.30
CA PRO A 48 -2.70 -1.75 -31.65
C PRO A 48 -4.22 -1.85 -31.72
N ALA A 49 -4.88 -0.80 -32.18
CA ALA A 49 -6.30 -0.84 -32.44
C ALA A 49 -6.54 -1.99 -33.42
N GLN A 50 -7.19 -3.06 -32.95
CA GLN A 50 -7.62 -4.14 -33.82
C GLN A 50 -8.52 -3.51 -34.88
N GLN A 51 -8.11 -3.67 -36.14
CA GLN A 51 -8.85 -3.16 -37.27
C GLN A 51 -10.24 -3.78 -37.22
N ILE A 52 -11.26 -2.93 -37.01
CA ILE A 52 -12.65 -3.35 -37.02
C ILE A 52 -12.94 -3.72 -38.47
N GLY A 53 -12.84 -5.02 -38.77
CA GLY A 53 -13.37 -5.58 -40.01
C GLY A 53 -14.87 -5.30 -40.11
N PRO A 54 -15.49 -5.54 -41.29
CA PRO A 54 -16.92 -5.35 -41.48
C PRO A 54 -17.68 -5.98 -40.30
N SER A 55 -18.64 -5.22 -39.75
CA SER A 55 -19.32 -5.49 -38.48
C SER A 55 -20.06 -6.82 -38.51
N GLU A 56 -19.33 -7.91 -38.34
CA GLU A 56 -19.87 -9.24 -38.24
C GLU A 56 -20.61 -9.34 -36.91
N ARG A 57 -21.86 -9.83 -36.97
CA ARG A 57 -22.71 -9.89 -35.77
C ARG A 57 -22.18 -11.01 -34.87
N ILE A 58 -21.46 -10.62 -33.82
CA ILE A 58 -20.98 -11.54 -32.77
C ILE A 58 -22.16 -11.87 -31.85
N THR A 59 -22.55 -13.14 -31.77
CA THR A 59 -23.55 -13.60 -30.82
C THR A 59 -22.84 -14.12 -29.57
N VAL A 60 -23.03 -13.44 -28.44
CA VAL A 60 -22.49 -13.86 -27.15
C VAL A 60 -23.52 -14.74 -26.43
N PRO A 61 -23.24 -16.02 -26.18
CA PRO A 61 -24.17 -16.89 -25.48
C PRO A 61 -24.44 -16.42 -24.05
N ALA A 62 -25.62 -16.77 -23.54
CA ALA A 62 -25.96 -16.55 -22.13
C ALA A 62 -24.97 -17.31 -21.23
N GLY A 63 -24.55 -16.66 -20.14
CA GLY A 63 -23.58 -17.23 -19.20
C GLY A 63 -22.11 -16.93 -19.51
N THR A 64 -21.82 -16.25 -20.64
CA THR A 64 -20.46 -15.76 -20.93
C THR A 64 -19.97 -14.85 -19.81
N ARG A 65 -18.80 -15.16 -19.23
CA ARG A 65 -18.17 -14.36 -18.18
C ARG A 65 -17.19 -13.38 -18.81
N VAL A 66 -17.41 -12.08 -18.63
CA VAL A 66 -16.54 -11.04 -19.17
C VAL A 66 -15.57 -10.58 -18.07
N GLY A 67 -14.27 -10.64 -18.36
CA GLY A 67 -13.24 -10.09 -17.48
C GLY A 67 -13.28 -8.56 -17.51
N VAL A 68 -13.56 -7.95 -16.36
CA VAL A 68 -13.63 -6.50 -16.19
C VAL A 68 -12.84 -6.03 -14.98
N VAL A 69 -12.38 -4.79 -15.04
CA VAL A 69 -11.75 -4.07 -13.92
C VAL A 69 -12.65 -2.92 -13.51
N LEU A 70 -12.81 -2.74 -12.21
CA LEU A 70 -13.53 -1.62 -11.64
C LEU A 70 -12.68 -0.34 -11.78
N GLN A 71 -13.22 0.69 -12.43
CA GLN A 71 -12.48 1.94 -12.62
C GLN A 71 -12.37 2.75 -11.32
N ASN A 72 -13.43 2.77 -10.51
CA ASN A 72 -13.49 3.51 -9.25
C ASN A 72 -13.91 2.58 -8.11
N GLY A 73 -13.17 2.60 -7.00
CA GLY A 73 -13.53 1.81 -5.81
C GLY A 73 -14.93 2.14 -5.31
N ILE A 74 -15.68 1.11 -4.92
CA ILE A 74 -17.02 1.24 -4.34
C ILE A 74 -17.01 0.78 -2.88
N SER A 75 -17.69 1.53 -2.01
CA SER A 75 -17.86 1.21 -0.59
C SER A 75 -19.34 1.20 -0.24
N THR A 76 -19.76 0.18 0.51
CA THR A 76 -21.15 0.04 0.98
C THR A 76 -21.54 1.07 2.03
N HIS A 77 -20.58 1.80 2.60
CA HIS A 77 -20.87 2.89 3.53
C HIS A 77 -21.41 4.14 2.82
N SER A 78 -20.85 4.47 1.65
CA SER A 78 -21.18 5.70 0.92
C SER A 78 -22.07 5.46 -0.29
N ALA A 79 -21.93 4.30 -0.95
CA ALA A 79 -22.71 3.96 -2.13
C ALA A 79 -24.14 3.57 -1.74
N LYS A 80 -25.10 4.02 -2.53
CA LYS A 80 -26.52 3.75 -2.36
C LYS A 80 -27.05 2.87 -3.50
N PRO A 81 -28.17 2.15 -3.28
CA PRO A 81 -28.85 1.46 -4.36
C PRO A 81 -29.22 2.44 -5.48
N GLY A 82 -28.86 2.11 -6.72
CA GLY A 82 -29.06 2.96 -7.88
C GLY A 82 -27.82 3.74 -8.32
N ASP A 83 -26.74 3.75 -7.54
CA ASP A 83 -25.48 4.37 -7.95
C ASP A 83 -24.85 3.63 -9.15
N SER A 84 -24.31 4.40 -10.09
CA SER A 84 -23.63 3.86 -11.27
C SER A 84 -22.28 3.27 -10.93
N VAL A 85 -21.94 2.15 -11.57
CA VAL A 85 -20.64 1.48 -11.44
C VAL A 85 -19.95 1.46 -12.81
N TYR A 86 -18.69 1.88 -12.85
CA TYR A 86 -17.91 1.95 -14.09
C TYR A 86 -16.91 0.80 -14.16
N LEU A 87 -17.09 -0.04 -15.18
CA LEU A 87 -16.29 -1.23 -15.43
C LEU A 87 -15.60 -1.10 -16.79
N GLN A 88 -14.34 -1.51 -16.85
CA GLN A 88 -13.56 -1.55 -18.07
C GLN A 88 -13.24 -3.00 -18.44
N THR A 89 -13.51 -3.39 -19.68
CA THR A 89 -13.17 -4.73 -20.18
C THR A 89 -11.66 -4.93 -20.26
N SER A 90 -11.16 -6.02 -19.69
CA SER A 90 -9.74 -6.37 -19.71
C SER A 90 -9.30 -7.03 -21.02
N PHE A 91 -10.25 -7.65 -21.73
CA PHE A 91 -10.01 -8.42 -22.94
C PHE A 91 -11.08 -8.11 -23.99
N PRO A 92 -10.74 -8.16 -25.29
CA PRO A 92 -11.72 -8.03 -26.36
C PRO A 92 -12.67 -9.25 -26.39
N ILE A 93 -13.92 -9.02 -26.77
CA ILE A 93 -14.89 -10.08 -27.06
C ILE A 93 -14.86 -10.33 -28.57
N THR A 94 -14.41 -11.51 -28.99
CA THR A 94 -14.23 -11.88 -30.40
C THR A 94 -15.04 -13.11 -30.76
N GLN A 95 -15.23 -13.38 -32.06
CA GLN A 95 -15.78 -14.64 -32.58
C GLN A 95 -14.76 -15.77 -32.52
#